data_AF-A0A2D9S031-F1
#
_entry.id   AF-A0A2D9S031-F1
#
_cell.length_a   1.000
_cell.length_b   1.000
_cell.length_c   1.000
_cell.angle_alpha   90.00
_cell.angle_beta   90.00
_cell.angle_gamma   90.00
#
_symmetry.space_group_name_H-M   'P 1'
#
loop_
_entity.id
_entity.type
_entity.pdbx_description
1 polymer ?
#
loop_
_entity_poly.entity_id
_entity_poly.type
_entity_poly.pdbx_seq_one_letter_code
_entity_poly.pdbx_strand_id
1 'polypeptide(L)'
;MSIQFLDFEQPIAELEAKIEELRLVNQGGEFDVGIEEEITRLRTKSAELTGKIFSNLGAWQISQLARHPMRPYTLDYLGRTFQEFDELCAASFWLDCSDHML
;
A
#
# COMPACT_ATOMS: atom_id res chain seq x y z
N MET A 1 7.39 8.35 7.02
CA MET A 1 5.92 8.22 6.86
C MET A 1 5.52 6.95 7.61
N SER A 2 4.73 7.05 8.67
CA SER A 2 4.31 5.88 9.47
C SER A 2 3.25 5.09 8.70
N ILE A 3 3.53 3.83 8.38
CA ILE A 3 2.51 2.90 7.90
C ILE A 3 1.55 2.66 9.06
N GLN A 4 0.35 3.25 9.00
CA GLN A 4 -0.70 3.01 9.99
C GLN A 4 -1.56 1.85 9.50
N PHE A 5 -1.26 0.65 9.98
CA PHE A 5 -2.13 -0.50 9.74
C PHE A 5 -3.46 -0.33 10.47
N LEU A 6 -4.55 -0.65 9.77
CA LEU A 6 -5.88 -0.73 10.39
C LEU A 6 -5.97 -2.01 11.24
N ASP A 7 -6.91 -2.05 12.18
CA ASP A 7 -7.07 -3.18 13.12
C ASP A 7 -7.27 -4.52 12.40
N PHE A 8 -7.97 -4.51 11.27
CA PHE A 8 -8.21 -5.71 10.46
C PHE A 8 -7.03 -6.09 9.55
N GLU A 9 -6.03 -5.22 9.41
CA GLU A 9 -4.81 -5.45 8.62
C GLU A 9 -3.65 -5.96 9.48
N GLN A 10 -3.75 -5.89 10.81
CA GLN A 10 -2.75 -6.43 11.74
C GLN A 10 -2.29 -7.87 11.44
N PRO A 11 -3.17 -8.85 11.14
CA PRO A 11 -2.71 -10.21 10.87
C PRO A 11 -1.91 -10.33 9.55
N ILE A 12 -2.08 -9.38 8.63
CA ILE A 12 -1.27 -9.29 7.40
C ILE A 12 0.10 -8.71 7.74
N ALA A 13 0.13 -7.63 8.53
CA ALA A 13 1.37 -6.98 8.97
C ALA A 13 2.29 -7.94 9.76
N GLU A 14 1.72 -8.80 10.61
CA GLU A 14 2.47 -9.83 11.33
C GLU A 14 3.13 -10.85 10.39
N LEU A 15 2.40 -11.28 9.35
CA LEU A 15 2.95 -12.19 8.33
C LEU A 15 4.03 -11.53 7.50
N GLU A 16 3.86 -10.26 7.12
CA GLU A 16 4.88 -9.49 6.39
C GLU A 16 6.14 -9.29 7.24
N ALA A 17 5.99 -8.93 8.51
CA ALA A 17 7.11 -8.83 9.45
C ALA A 17 7.87 -10.16 9.55
N LYS A 18 7.14 -11.29 9.62
CA LYS A 18 7.75 -12.62 9.66
C LYS A 18 8.52 -12.98 8.38
N ILE A 19 7.97 -12.61 7.22
CA ILE A 19 8.64 -12.79 5.93
C ILE A 19 9.92 -11.96 5.88
N GLU A 20 9.89 -10.73 6.37
CA GLU A 20 11.06 -9.85 6.35
C GLU A 20 12.15 -10.32 7.33
N GLU A 21 11.78 -10.83 8.51
CA GLU A 21 12.73 -11.50 9.42
C GLU A 21 13.45 -12.66 8.74
N LEU A 22 12.69 -13.56 8.08
CA LEU A 22 13.27 -14.71 7.38
C LEU A 22 14.17 -14.28 6.22
N ARG A 23 13.80 -13.19 5.53
CA ARG A 23 14.60 -12.63 4.44
C ARG A 23 15.93 -12.06 4.96
N LEU A 24 15.92 -11.38 6.10
CA LEU A 24 17.14 -10.86 6.73
C LEU A 24 18.06 -11.99 7.20
N VAL A 25 17.51 -13.07 7.75
CA VAL A 25 18.27 -14.27 8.14
C VAL A 25 18.92 -14.94 6.92
N ASN A 26 18.17 -15.05 5.80
CA ASN A 26 18.70 -15.64 4.56
C ASN A 26 19.84 -14.80 3.93
N GLN A 27 19.78 -13.47 4.05
CA GLN A 27 20.85 -12.58 3.56
C GLN A 27 22.14 -12.63 4.39
N GLY A 28 22.05 -12.99 5.67
CA GLY A 28 23.19 -13.08 6.59
C GLY A 28 23.85 -14.46 6.66
N GLY A 29 23.32 -15.47 5.95
CA GLY A 29 23.78 -16.87 5.97
C GLY A 29 24.15 -17.42 4.59
N GLU A 30 24.54 -18.70 4.54
CA GLU A 30 24.68 -19.46 3.29
C GLU A 30 23.28 -19.66 2.69
N PHE A 31 23.14 -19.44 1.38
CA PHE A 31 21.85 -19.46 0.67
C PHE A 31 21.12 -20.80 0.90
N ASP A 32 20.09 -20.80 1.73
CA ASP A 32 19.33 -22.01 2.08
C ASP A 32 18.04 -22.08 1.27
N VAL A 33 17.98 -23.05 0.36
CA VAL A 33 16.82 -23.32 -0.51
C VAL A 33 15.56 -23.61 0.33
N GLY A 34 15.69 -24.20 1.52
CA GLY A 34 14.56 -24.48 2.40
C GLY A 34 13.90 -23.22 2.96
N ILE A 35 14.68 -22.14 3.18
CA ILE A 35 14.16 -20.86 3.66
C ILE A 35 13.38 -20.14 2.56
N GLU A 36 13.83 -20.21 1.31
CA GLU A 36 13.14 -19.58 0.18
C GLU A 36 11.79 -20.26 -0.12
N GLU A 37 11.70 -21.60 0.02
CA GLU A 37 10.44 -22.33 -0.07
C GLU A 37 9.45 -21.90 1.03
N GLU A 38 9.93 -21.73 2.27
CA GLU A 38 9.10 -21.27 3.39
C GLU A 38 8.64 -19.82 3.20
N ILE A 39 9.51 -18.93 2.71
CA ILE A 39 9.15 -17.55 2.35
C ILE A 39 8.04 -17.55 1.30
N THR A 40 8.16 -18.39 0.27
CA THR A 40 7.16 -18.51 -0.80
C THR A 40 5.82 -19.03 -0.26
N ARG A 41 5.85 -19.99 0.67
CA ARG A 41 4.66 -20.50 1.35
C ARG A 41 3.98 -19.43 2.19
N LEU A 42 4.75 -18.67 2.97
CA LEU A 42 4.23 -17.58 3.81
C LEU A 42 3.65 -16.43 2.97
N ARG A 43 4.29 -16.08 1.84
CA ARG A 43 3.75 -15.11 0.88
C ARG A 43 2.41 -15.54 0.30
N THR A 44 2.30 -16.81 -0.08
CA THR A 44 1.03 -17.37 -0.60
C THR A 44 -0.06 -17.29 0.46
N LYS A 45 0.24 -17.67 1.70
CA LYS A 45 -0.70 -17.56 2.82
C LYS A 45 -1.11 -16.12 3.12
N SER A 46 -0.17 -15.17 3.04
CA SER A 46 -0.45 -13.73 3.17
C SER A 46 -1.42 -13.26 2.08
N ALA A 47 -1.15 -13.60 0.81
CA ALA A 47 -2.02 -13.24 -0.30
C ALA A 47 -3.45 -13.81 -0.15
N GLU A 48 -3.58 -15.07 0.27
CA GLU A 48 -4.88 -15.68 0.54
C GLU A 48 -5.62 -14.99 1.70
N LEU A 49 -4.91 -14.64 2.77
CA LEU A 49 -5.50 -13.97 3.93
C LEU A 49 -5.96 -12.56 3.57
N THR A 50 -5.15 -11.82 2.82
CA THR A 50 -5.51 -10.53 2.24
C THR A 50 -6.78 -10.66 1.39
N GLY A 51 -6.83 -11.62 0.47
CA GLY A 51 -8.04 -11.88 -0.33
C GLY A 51 -9.29 -12.12 0.52
N LYS A 52 -9.17 -12.92 1.59
CA LYS A 52 -10.28 -13.21 2.51
C LYS A 52 -10.74 -11.98 3.29
N ILE A 53 -9.82 -11.22 3.89
CA ILE A 53 -10.13 -10.03 4.69
C ILE A 53 -10.80 -8.97 3.82
N PHE A 54 -10.19 -8.64 2.68
CA PHE A 54 -10.72 -7.62 1.78
C PHE A 54 -12.04 -8.03 1.10
N SER A 55 -12.30 -9.33 0.92
CA SER A 55 -13.58 -9.82 0.39
C SER A 55 -14.76 -9.71 1.36
N ASN A 56 -14.49 -9.66 2.67
CA ASN A 56 -15.51 -9.67 3.73
C ASN A 56 -15.49 -8.38 4.57
N LEU A 57 -15.20 -7.24 3.94
CA LEU A 57 -15.17 -5.95 4.63
C LEU A 57 -16.58 -5.46 4.97
N GLY A 58 -16.79 -5.11 6.23
CA GLY A 58 -17.98 -4.40 6.68
C GLY A 58 -18.01 -2.94 6.22
N ALA A 59 -19.19 -2.33 6.17
CA ALA A 59 -19.38 -0.95 5.70
C ALA A 59 -18.50 0.09 6.45
N TRP A 60 -18.29 -0.10 7.75
CA TRP A 60 -17.41 0.75 8.55
C TRP A 60 -15.94 0.59 8.17
N GLN A 61 -15.47 -0.65 7.98
CA GLN A 61 -14.09 -0.94 7.58
C GLN A 61 -13.79 -0.35 6.19
N ILE A 62 -14.75 -0.42 5.26
CA ILE A 62 -14.64 0.26 3.96
C ILE A 62 -14.48 1.78 4.14
N SER A 63 -15.25 2.38 5.06
CA SER A 63 -15.16 3.81 5.35
C SER A 63 -13.80 4.20 5.96
N GLN A 64 -13.21 3.33 6.79
CA GLN A 64 -11.86 3.51 7.33
C GLN A 64 -10.80 3.41 6.22
N LEU A 65 -10.87 2.37 5.38
CA LEU A 65 -9.97 2.18 4.25
C LEU A 65 -10.03 3.36 3.27
N ALA A 66 -11.22 3.89 3.03
CA ALA A 66 -11.42 5.04 2.17
C ALA A 66 -10.70 6.32 2.66
N ARG A 67 -10.41 6.41 3.95
CA ARG A 67 -9.73 7.54 4.62
C ARG A 67 -8.29 7.20 4.99
N HIS A 68 -7.75 6.11 4.48
CA HIS A 68 -6.38 5.70 4.77
C HIS A 68 -5.39 6.78 4.32
N PRO A 69 -4.39 7.16 5.15
CA PRO A 69 -3.47 8.25 4.84
C PRO A 69 -2.61 8.00 3.59
N MET A 70 -2.38 6.73 3.23
CA MET A 70 -1.65 6.32 2.03
C MET A 70 -2.57 6.08 0.82
N ARG A 71 -3.85 6.44 0.89
CA ARG A 71 -4.74 6.28 -0.26
C ARG A 71 -4.28 7.21 -1.38
N PRO A 72 -4.03 6.71 -2.61
CA PRO A 72 -3.65 7.56 -3.73
C PRO A 72 -4.74 8.60 -4.02
N TYR A 73 -4.32 9.85 -4.18
CA TYR A 73 -5.18 10.96 -4.53
C TYR A 73 -5.30 11.11 -6.05
N THR A 74 -6.20 11.98 -6.49
CA THR A 74 -6.50 12.20 -7.92
C THR A 74 -5.25 12.47 -8.75
N LEU A 75 -4.33 13.32 -8.26
CA LEU A 75 -3.08 13.65 -8.94
C LEU A 75 -2.15 12.43 -9.13
N ASP A 76 -2.15 11.48 -8.19
CA ASP A 76 -1.34 10.25 -8.29
C ASP A 76 -1.78 9.37 -9.46
N TYR A 77 -3.09 9.36 -9.76
CA TYR A 77 -3.62 8.64 -10.93
C TYR A 77 -3.34 9.40 -12.22
N LEU A 78 -3.43 10.73 -12.19
CA LEU A 78 -3.21 11.56 -13.37
C LEU A 78 -1.79 11.39 -13.90
N GLY A 79 -0.77 11.45 -13.03
CA GLY A 79 0.63 11.25 -13.44
C GLY A 79 0.96 9.84 -13.95
N ARG A 80 0.11 8.84 -13.70
CA ARG A 80 0.28 7.47 -14.22
C ARG A 80 -0.49 7.22 -15.52
N THR A 81 -1.55 7.99 -15.75
CA THR A 81 -2.51 7.74 -16.84
C THR A 81 -2.34 8.73 -18.00
N PHE A 82 -1.95 9.97 -17.70
CA PHE A 82 -1.79 11.05 -18.67
C PHE A 82 -0.34 11.54 -18.65
N GLN A 83 0.18 11.90 -19.82
CA GLN A 83 1.56 12.39 -19.98
C GLN A 83 1.63 13.92 -20.00
N GLU A 84 0.58 14.58 -20.52
CA GLU A 84 0.49 16.04 -20.69
C GLU A 84 -0.84 16.52 -20.11
N PHE A 85 -0.99 16.44 -18.78
CA PHE A 85 -2.17 16.93 -18.09
C PHE A 85 -1.97 18.39 -17.67
N ASP A 86 -2.68 19.31 -18.32
CA ASP A 86 -2.77 20.70 -17.90
C ASP A 86 -3.94 20.89 -16.93
N GLU A 87 -3.65 21.25 -15.69
CA GLU A 87 -4.67 21.56 -14.69
C GLU A 87 -5.31 22.93 -14.97
N LEU A 88 -6.65 22.97 -15.07
CA LEU A 88 -7.40 24.20 -15.32
C LEU A 88 -8.11 24.66 -14.04
N CYS A 89 -7.86 25.91 -13.62
CA CYS A 89 -8.58 26.56 -12.53
C CYS A 89 -9.70 27.47 -13.03
N ALA A 90 -10.91 27.28 -12.49
CA ALA A 90 -12.12 27.96 -12.97
C ALA A 90 -12.49 29.25 -12.21
N ALA A 91 -11.66 29.76 -11.30
CA ALA A 91 -11.94 31.00 -10.58
C ALA A 91 -10.99 32.11 -11.00
N SER A 92 -11.54 33.18 -11.60
CA SER A 92 -10.83 34.44 -11.91
C SER A 92 -10.41 35.23 -10.65
N PHE A 93 -10.31 34.57 -9.49
CA PHE A 93 -9.94 35.13 -8.20
C PHE A 93 -8.79 34.30 -7.64
N TRP A 94 -7.77 35.01 -7.14
CA TRP A 94 -6.42 34.61 -6.74
C TRP A 94 -6.29 33.53 -5.64
N LEU A 95 -7.06 32.45 -5.69
CA LEU A 95 -6.94 31.33 -4.76
C LEU A 95 -6.86 30.00 -5.52
N ASP A 96 -5.64 29.76 -5.97
CA ASP A 96 -4.95 28.46 -6.10
C ASP A 96 -5.43 27.49 -7.21
N CYS A 97 -4.67 27.47 -8.32
CA CYS A 97 -4.10 26.22 -8.83
C CYS A 97 -2.61 26.33 -8.54
N SER A 98 -2.03 25.32 -7.93
CA SER A 98 -0.71 25.37 -7.30
C SER A 98 0.31 26.08 -8.18
N ASP A 99 1.02 27.06 -7.60
CA ASP A 99 2.15 27.82 -8.16
C ASP A 99 3.15 26.89 -8.88
N HIS A 100 2.83 26.53 -10.12
CA HIS A 100 3.71 25.86 -11.06
C HIS A 100 4.36 26.94 -11.92
N MET A 101 5.18 27.76 -11.29
CA MET A 101 6.25 28.48 -11.97
C MET A 101 7.38 28.71 -10.98
N LEU A 102 8.22 27.68 -10.77
CA LEU A 102 9.68 27.75 -10.59
C LEU A 102 10.29 26.34 -10.65
#